data_AF-A0A4Y9XNX1-F1
#
_entry.id   AF-A0A4Y9XNX1-F1
#
_cell.length_a   1.000
_cell.length_b   1.000
_cell.length_c   1.000
_cell.angle_alpha   90.00
_cell.angle_beta   90.00
_cell.angle_gamma   90.00
#
_symmetry.space_group_name_H-M   'P 1'
#
loop_
_entity.id
_entity.type
_entity.pdbx_description
1 polymer ?
#
loop_
_entity_poly.entity_id
_entity_poly.type
_entity_poly.pdbx_seq_one_letter_code
_entity_poly.pdbx_strand_id
1 'polypeptide(L)'
;MGSQGYHVGEKWLPGTLTNKLQFFGSDVSLAERVVPDLMVFLNPIPNMHAIRECAMEHVPTIGIVDSNVDPRIVMYPIPANDESTRAAELIAGVLSIAGREGAALKGEVQAEEQERRQRRFRNVSRAQRRMRTQTLGI
;
A
#
# COMPACT_ATOMS: atom_id res chain seq x y z
N MET A 1 -3.38 14.76 -3.21
CA MET A 1 -3.34 13.39 -2.63
C MET A 1 -2.82 13.50 -1.19
N GLY A 2 -3.36 12.71 -0.26
CA GLY A 2 -2.94 12.75 1.16
C GLY A 2 -1.63 12.00 1.39
N SER A 3 -1.15 11.97 2.63
CA SER A 3 0.10 11.33 3.09
C SER A 3 0.15 9.79 2.99
N GLN A 4 -0.83 9.16 2.32
CA GLN A 4 -1.06 7.71 2.34
C GLN A 4 -1.03 7.10 0.92
N GLY A 5 -0.52 7.82 -0.08
CA GLY A 5 -0.44 7.31 -1.44
C GLY A 5 0.60 8.04 -2.30
N TYR A 6 1.07 7.35 -3.32
CA TYR A 6 2.05 7.84 -4.29
C TYR A 6 1.42 7.90 -5.68
N HIS A 7 1.97 8.74 -6.56
CA HIS A 7 1.57 8.79 -7.96
C HIS A 7 2.80 9.04 -8.84
N VAL A 8 2.69 8.60 -10.09
CA VAL A 8 3.70 8.84 -11.13
C VAL A 8 2.95 9.43 -12.32
N GLY A 9 3.16 10.74 -12.56
CA GLY A 9 2.59 11.44 -13.72
C GLY A 9 3.53 11.43 -14.94
N GLU A 10 4.82 11.28 -14.69
CA GLU A 10 5.86 11.21 -15.72
C GLU A 10 6.02 9.79 -16.26
N LYS A 11 6.78 9.65 -17.35
CA LYS A 11 7.12 8.33 -17.90
C LYS A 11 7.84 7.48 -16.87
N TRP A 12 7.40 6.24 -16.70
CA TRP A 12 8.08 5.25 -15.86
C TRP A 12 9.51 5.00 -16.34
N LEU A 13 10.47 5.03 -15.42
CA LEU A 13 11.87 4.72 -15.69
C LEU A 13 12.10 3.21 -15.50
N PRO A 14 12.50 2.46 -16.55
CA PRO A 14 12.77 1.04 -16.41
C PRO A 14 13.88 0.78 -15.37
N GLY A 15 13.63 -0.16 -14.47
CA GLY A 15 14.52 -0.48 -13.36
C GLY A 15 14.14 0.18 -12.03
N THR A 16 13.09 1.00 -11.98
CA THR A 16 12.70 1.69 -10.74
C THR A 16 12.46 0.72 -9.58
N LEU A 17 11.85 -0.45 -9.80
CA LEU A 17 11.63 -1.44 -8.74
C LEU A 17 12.73 -2.50 -8.69
N THR A 18 13.11 -3.02 -9.86
CA THR A 18 14.10 -4.11 -9.95
C THR A 18 15.53 -3.68 -9.66
N ASN A 19 15.85 -2.39 -9.87
CA ASN A 19 17.14 -1.78 -9.58
C ASN A 19 17.01 -0.66 -8.52
N LYS A 20 16.09 -0.86 -7.57
CA LYS A 20 15.76 0.11 -6.50
C LYS A 20 16.97 0.65 -5.73
N LEU A 21 18.01 -0.16 -5.53
CA LEU A 21 19.23 0.28 -4.83
C LEU A 21 19.98 1.37 -5.59
N GLN A 22 20.07 1.26 -6.92
CA GLN A 22 20.73 2.28 -7.73
C GLN A 22 19.85 3.51 -7.93
N PHE A 23 18.53 3.31 -8.02
CA PHE A 23 17.57 4.40 -8.22
C PHE A 23 17.37 5.27 -6.97
N PHE A 24 17.21 4.66 -5.80
CA PHE A 24 16.90 5.35 -4.54
C PHE A 24 18.09 5.48 -3.59
N GLY A 25 19.18 4.75 -3.86
CA GLY A 25 20.32 4.63 -2.94
C GLY A 25 20.13 3.52 -1.92
N SER A 26 21.25 3.01 -1.39
CA SER A 26 21.27 1.95 -0.37
C SER A 26 20.57 2.39 0.92
N ASP A 27 20.84 3.61 1.37
CA ASP A 27 20.39 4.08 2.67
C ASP A 27 18.87 4.21 2.71
N VAL A 28 18.28 4.79 1.66
CA VAL A 28 16.83 4.92 1.50
C VAL A 28 16.18 3.55 1.36
N SER A 29 16.75 2.67 0.52
CA SER A 29 16.19 1.33 0.28
C SER A 29 16.22 0.43 1.53
N LEU A 30 17.12 0.70 2.48
CA LEU A 30 17.21 -0.03 3.75
C LEU A 30 16.35 0.59 4.85
N ALA A 31 16.19 1.92 4.84
CA ALA A 31 15.42 2.65 5.85
C ALA A 31 13.91 2.66 5.55
N GLU A 32 13.55 2.69 4.27
CA GLU A 32 12.18 2.87 3.80
C GLU A 32 11.72 1.75 2.88
N ARG A 33 10.40 1.55 2.83
CA ARG A 33 9.80 0.59 1.92
C ARG A 33 9.52 1.25 0.58
N VAL A 34 10.49 1.13 -0.33
CA VAL A 34 10.43 1.72 -1.68
C VAL A 34 9.60 0.90 -2.68
N VAL A 35 9.34 -0.38 -2.40
CA VAL A 35 8.50 -1.24 -3.23
C VAL A 35 7.03 -1.06 -2.83
N PRO A 36 6.13 -0.67 -3.74
CA PRO A 36 4.73 -0.45 -3.42
C PRO A 36 4.01 -1.77 -3.11
N ASP A 37 3.01 -1.70 -2.24
CA ASP A 37 2.12 -2.82 -1.91
C ASP A 37 1.09 -3.13 -3.02
N LEU A 38 0.80 -2.15 -3.87
CA LEU A 38 -0.19 -2.23 -4.94
C LEU A 38 0.14 -1.17 -5.98
N MET A 39 0.04 -1.52 -7.26
CA MET A 39 0.18 -0.59 -8.39
C MET A 39 -1.11 -0.54 -9.20
N VAL A 40 -1.57 0.68 -9.52
CA VAL A 40 -2.77 0.91 -10.34
C VAL A 40 -2.35 1.58 -11.65
N PHE A 41 -2.59 0.91 -12.77
CA PHE A 41 -2.27 1.40 -14.12
C PHE A 41 -3.53 1.97 -14.78
N LEU A 42 -3.55 3.28 -15.01
CA LEU A 42 -4.64 3.92 -15.76
C LEU A 42 -4.53 3.68 -17.27
N ASN A 43 -3.31 3.43 -17.75
CA ASN A 43 -3.06 2.99 -19.12
C ASN A 43 -1.90 1.96 -19.13
N PRO A 44 -2.19 0.65 -19.28
CA PRO A 44 -1.19 -0.40 -19.23
C PRO A 44 -0.19 -0.42 -20.40
N ILE A 45 -0.61 -0.11 -21.64
CA ILE A 45 0.22 -0.31 -22.84
C ILE A 45 1.53 0.50 -22.80
N PRO A 46 1.54 1.81 -22.49
CA PRO A 46 2.78 2.59 -22.38
C PRO A 46 3.66 2.18 -21.19
N ASN A 47 3.09 1.44 -20.22
CA ASN A 47 3.72 1.15 -18.93
C ASN A 47 4.09 -0.34 -18.78
N MET A 48 4.29 -1.06 -19.88
CA MET A 48 4.66 -2.49 -19.87
C MET A 48 5.94 -2.79 -19.09
N HIS A 49 6.90 -1.86 -19.04
CA HIS A 49 8.09 -2.03 -18.20
C HIS A 49 7.73 -2.09 -16.72
N ALA A 50 6.94 -1.13 -16.23
CA ALA A 50 6.48 -1.10 -14.84
C ALA A 50 5.70 -2.36 -14.47
N ILE A 51 4.81 -2.83 -15.35
CA ILE A 51 4.01 -4.05 -15.14
C ILE A 51 4.90 -5.27 -14.98
N ARG A 52 5.91 -5.43 -15.86
CA ARG A 52 6.88 -6.54 -15.77
C ARG A 52 7.70 -6.47 -14.49
N GLU A 53 8.11 -5.27 -14.09
CA GLU A 53 8.82 -5.06 -12.82
C GLU A 53 7.95 -5.42 -11.61
N CYS A 54 6.67 -5.05 -11.62
CA CYS A 54 5.72 -5.46 -10.59
C CYS A 54 5.61 -6.98 -10.50
N ALA A 55 5.56 -7.69 -11.64
CA ALA A 55 5.53 -9.15 -11.65
C ALA A 55 6.80 -9.77 -11.05
N MET A 56 7.98 -9.22 -11.35
CA MET A 56 9.26 -9.69 -10.78
C MET A 56 9.37 -9.41 -9.27
N GLU A 57 8.83 -8.28 -8.82
CA GLU A 57 8.86 -7.84 -7.41
C GLU A 57 7.64 -8.31 -6.62
N HIS A 58 6.79 -9.16 -7.21
CA HIS A 58 5.59 -9.73 -6.58
C HIS A 58 4.59 -8.67 -6.09
N VAL A 59 4.52 -7.53 -6.79
CA VAL A 59 3.59 -6.43 -6.50
C VAL A 59 2.26 -6.70 -7.19
N PRO A 60 1.12 -6.70 -6.47
CA PRO A 60 -0.18 -6.84 -7.09
C PRO A 60 -0.53 -5.63 -7.95
N THR A 61 -1.24 -5.88 -9.06
CA THR A 61 -1.55 -4.84 -10.05
C THR A 61 -3.05 -4.78 -10.37
N ILE A 62 -3.58 -3.56 -10.44
CA ILE A 62 -4.89 -3.23 -11.03
C ILE A 62 -4.62 -2.48 -12.32
N GLY A 63 -5.39 -2.72 -13.39
CA GLY A 63 -5.22 -1.99 -14.65
C GLY A 63 -6.53 -1.74 -15.37
N ILE A 64 -6.68 -0.56 -15.97
CA ILE A 64 -7.75 -0.28 -16.94
C ILE A 64 -7.39 -0.97 -18.25
N VAL A 65 -8.22 -1.89 -18.72
CA VAL A 65 -7.95 -2.73 -19.89
C VAL A 65 -9.01 -2.44 -20.94
N ASP A 66 -8.59 -1.90 -22.09
CA ASP A 66 -9.47 -1.70 -23.24
C ASP A 66 -9.53 -2.96 -24.13
N SER A 67 -10.42 -2.94 -25.13
CA SER A 67 -10.70 -4.04 -26.06
C SER A 67 -9.48 -4.61 -26.82
N ASN A 68 -8.40 -3.84 -26.93
CA ASN A 68 -7.16 -4.21 -27.62
C ASN A 68 -6.03 -4.67 -26.68
N VAL A 69 -6.27 -4.73 -25.37
CA VAL A 69 -5.27 -5.11 -24.36
C VAL A 69 -5.55 -6.51 -23.83
N ASP A 70 -4.50 -7.35 -23.71
CA ASP A 70 -4.62 -8.64 -23.04
C ASP A 70 -4.86 -8.44 -21.53
N PRO A 71 -6.01 -8.86 -20.96
CA PRO A 71 -6.33 -8.63 -19.56
C PRO A 71 -5.39 -9.38 -18.59
N ARG A 72 -4.61 -10.35 -19.08
CA ARG A 72 -3.69 -11.15 -18.26
C ARG A 72 -2.38 -10.43 -17.91
N ILE A 73 -2.14 -9.24 -18.48
CA ILE A 73 -0.93 -8.47 -18.16
C ILE A 73 -0.99 -7.85 -16.76
N VAL A 74 -2.18 -7.71 -16.18
CA VAL A 74 -2.39 -7.25 -14.79
C VAL A 74 -3.16 -8.31 -14.01
N MET A 75 -3.07 -8.27 -12.68
CA MET A 75 -3.76 -9.26 -11.85
C MET A 75 -5.26 -8.98 -11.71
N TYR A 76 -5.64 -7.70 -11.61
CA TYR A 76 -7.04 -7.28 -11.45
C TYR A 76 -7.42 -6.32 -12.58
N PRO A 77 -7.85 -6.83 -13.74
CA PRO A 77 -8.23 -5.99 -14.87
C PRO A 77 -9.61 -5.34 -14.65
N ILE A 78 -9.74 -4.08 -15.05
CA ILE A 78 -10.99 -3.30 -15.11
C ILE A 78 -11.28 -3.02 -16.59
N PRO A 79 -12.25 -3.72 -17.22
CA PRO A 79 -12.61 -3.46 -18.60
C PRO A 79 -13.23 -2.07 -18.77
N ALA A 80 -12.53 -1.16 -19.45
CA ALA A 80 -12.99 0.19 -19.75
C ALA A 80 -12.10 0.87 -20.80
N ASN A 81 -12.60 1.96 -21.38
CA ASN A 81 -11.84 2.79 -22.32
C ASN A 81 -10.69 3.52 -21.61
N ASP A 82 -9.44 3.22 -21.97
CA ASP A 82 -8.22 3.80 -21.41
C ASP A 82 -7.74 5.09 -22.11
N GLU A 83 -8.35 5.45 -23.25
CA GLU A 83 -8.10 6.70 -23.98
C GLU A 83 -8.90 7.89 -23.41
N SER A 84 -10.02 7.61 -22.71
CA SER A 84 -10.87 8.64 -22.14
C SER A 84 -10.36 9.11 -20.78
N THR A 85 -9.89 10.36 -20.71
CA THR A 85 -9.52 11.01 -19.44
C THR A 85 -10.65 10.95 -18.41
N ARG A 86 -11.89 11.16 -18.84
CA ARG A 86 -13.07 11.10 -17.98
C ARG A 86 -13.30 9.70 -17.40
N ALA A 87 -13.08 8.65 -18.19
CA ALA A 87 -13.18 7.27 -17.70
C ALA A 87 -12.08 6.98 -16.68
N ALA A 88 -10.84 7.37 -16.96
CA ALA A 88 -9.71 7.22 -16.04
C ALA A 88 -9.95 7.99 -14.73
N GLU A 89 -10.43 9.24 -14.79
CA GLU A 89 -10.77 10.05 -13.62
C GLU A 89 -11.87 9.42 -12.77
N LEU A 90 -12.93 8.91 -13.40
CA LEU A 90 -14.01 8.22 -12.70
C LEU A 90 -13.49 6.99 -11.96
N ILE A 91 -12.75 6.13 -12.65
CA ILE A 91 -12.20 4.88 -12.09
C ILE A 91 -11.21 5.20 -10.97
N ALA A 92 -10.26 6.11 -11.21
CA ALA A 92 -9.30 6.55 -10.20
C ALA A 92 -9.99 7.20 -8.99
N GLY A 93 -11.06 7.96 -9.22
CA GLY A 93 -11.89 8.57 -8.17
C GLY A 93 -12.55 7.53 -7.28
N VAL A 94 -13.19 6.52 -7.87
CA VAL A 94 -13.81 5.40 -7.13
C VAL A 94 -12.76 4.63 -6.33
N LEU A 95 -11.62 4.28 -6.94
CA LEU A 95 -10.52 3.60 -6.24
C LEU A 95 -9.95 4.47 -5.11
N SER A 96 -9.87 5.79 -5.29
CA SER A 96 -9.44 6.70 -4.23
C SER A 96 -10.42 6.76 -3.07
N ILE A 97 -11.74 6.65 -3.32
CA ILE A 97 -12.74 6.61 -2.26
C ILE A 97 -12.59 5.32 -1.46
N ALA A 98 -12.52 4.17 -2.14
CA ALA A 98 -12.33 2.87 -1.51
C ALA A 98 -11.04 2.81 -0.66
N GLY A 99 -9.93 3.35 -1.18
CA GLY A 99 -8.67 3.44 -0.43
C GLY A 99 -8.76 4.32 0.82
N ARG A 100 -9.50 5.43 0.76
CA ARG A 100 -9.73 6.31 1.92
C ARG A 100 -10.58 5.63 2.99
N GLU A 101 -11.65 4.94 2.58
CA GLU A 101 -12.50 4.17 3.50
C GLU A 101 -11.69 3.08 4.22
N GLY A 102 -10.90 2.32 3.47
CA GLY A 102 -10.01 1.30 4.05
C GLY A 102 -8.97 1.88 5.01
N ALA A 103 -8.39 3.05 4.69
CA ALA A 103 -7.45 3.73 5.57
C ALA A 103 -8.10 4.23 6.88
N ALA A 104 -9.33 4.74 6.82
CA ALA A 104 -10.08 5.15 8.00
C ALA A 104 -10.36 3.97 8.93
N LEU A 105 -10.86 2.85 8.39
CA LEU A 105 -11.10 1.62 9.13
C LEU A 105 -9.82 1.08 9.78
N LYS A 106 -8.69 1.13 9.07
CA LYS A 106 -7.39 0.73 9.62
C LYS A 106 -7.00 1.59 10.83
N GLY A 107 -7.25 2.89 10.76
CA GLY A 107 -6.98 3.81 11.88
C GLY A 107 -7.80 3.47 13.13
N GLU A 108 -9.08 3.16 12.96
CA GLU A 108 -9.99 2.75 14.05
C GLU A 108 -9.53 1.44 14.70
N VAL A 109 -9.23 0.42 13.89
CA VAL A 109 -8.72 -0.87 14.38
C VAL A 109 -7.41 -0.70 15.15
N GLN A 110 -6.49 0.13 14.63
CA GLN A 110 -5.22 0.41 15.31
C GLN A 110 -5.41 1.14 16.64
N ALA A 111 -6.33 2.10 16.71
CA ALA A 111 -6.65 2.81 17.94
C ALA A 111 -7.22 1.84 19.00
N GLU A 112 -8.16 0.98 18.63
CA GLU A 112 -8.71 -0.05 19.53
C GLU A 112 -7.64 -1.03 20.03
N GLU A 113 -6.76 -1.51 19.15
CA GLU A 113 -5.67 -2.40 19.51
C GLU A 113 -4.68 -1.74 20.47
N GLN A 114 -4.34 -0.47 20.23
CA GLN A 114 -3.47 0.30 21.13
C GLN A 114 -4.11 0.46 22.51
N GLU A 115 -5.40 0.79 22.57
CA GLU A 115 -6.13 0.86 23.83
C GLU A 115 -6.16 -0.49 24.56
N ARG A 116 -6.46 -1.59 23.86
CA ARG A 116 -6.47 -2.95 24.43
C ARG A 116 -5.09 -3.31 24.97
N ARG A 117 -4.02 -3.02 24.24
CA ARG A 117 -2.63 -3.25 24.66
C ARG A 117 -2.27 -2.42 25.88
N GLN A 118 -2.63 -1.14 25.92
CA GLN A 118 -2.40 -0.26 27.08
C GLN A 118 -3.17 -0.75 28.31
N ARG A 119 -4.45 -1.13 28.15
CA ARG A 119 -5.27 -1.70 29.23
C ARG A 119 -4.64 -2.99 29.78
N ARG A 120 -4.19 -3.89 28.91
CA ARG A 120 -3.50 -5.13 29.30
C ARG A 120 -2.21 -4.85 30.06
N PHE A 121 -1.37 -3.95 29.55
CA PHE A 121 -0.12 -3.55 30.22
C PHE A 121 -0.39 -2.97 31.61
N ARG A 122 -1.35 -2.05 31.72
CA ARG A 122 -1.76 -1.45 33.01
C ARG A 122 -2.25 -2.49 34.02
N ASN A 123 -3.00 -3.50 33.56
CA ASN A 123 -3.51 -4.57 34.42
C ASN A 123 -2.37 -5.48 34.91
N VAL A 124 -1.43 -5.85 34.04
CA VAL A 124 -0.24 -6.66 34.41
C VAL A 124 0.62 -5.91 35.44
N SER A 125 0.91 -4.63 35.20
CA SER A 125 1.71 -3.81 36.12
C SER A 125 1.05 -3.65 37.50
N ARG A 126 -0.29 -3.56 37.55
CA ARG A 126 -1.05 -3.53 38.81
C ARG A 126 -1.00 -4.87 39.56
N ALA A 127 -1.12 -5.99 38.85
CA ALA A 127 -1.03 -7.33 39.44
C ALA A 127 0.38 -7.61 40.01
N GLN A 128 1.43 -7.25 39.28
CA GLN A 128 2.82 -7.40 39.73
C GLN A 128 3.11 -6.55 40.98
N ARG A 129 2.62 -5.31 41.04
CA ARG A 129 2.75 -4.46 42.25
C ARG A 129 2.09 -5.09 43.47
N ARG A 130 0.88 -5.66 43.31
CA ARG A 130 0.15 -6.35 44.39
C ARG A 130 0.88 -7.59 44.91
N MET A 131 1.45 -8.42 44.03
CA MET A 131 2.23 -9.58 44.44
C MET A 131 3.49 -9.18 45.20
N ARG A 132 4.20 -8.15 44.73
CA ARG A 132 5.44 -7.66 45.36
C ARG A 132 5.23 -7.14 46.78
N THR A 133 4.14 -6.41 47.04
CA THR A 133 3.82 -5.95 48.40
C THR A 133 3.35 -7.08 49.33
N GLN A 134 2.84 -8.19 48.81
CA GLN A 134 2.50 -9.37 49.62
C GLN A 134 3.72 -10.22 49.99
N THR A 135 4.77 -10.26 49.16
CA THR A 135 5.98 -11.08 49.44
C THR A 135 6.98 -10.38 50.38
N LEU A 136 6.93 -9.05 50.52
CA LEU A 136 7.83 -8.26 51.38
C LEU A 136 7.30 -8.05 52.81
N GLY A 137 6.15 -8.65 53.15
CA GLY A 137 5.47 -8.48 54.44
C GLY A 137 5.62 -9.66 55.41
N ILE A 138 6.78 -10.33 55.42
CA ILE A 138 7.17 -11.36 56.40
C ILE A 138 8.49 -10.98 57.05
#